data_AF-A0A7X6P3Z3-F1
#
_entry.id   AF-A0A7X6P3Z3-F1
#
_cell.length_a   1.000
_cell.length_b   1.000
_cell.length_c   1.000
_cell.angle_alpha   90.00
_cell.angle_beta   90.00
_cell.angle_gamma   90.00
#
_symmetry.space_group_name_H-M   'P 1'
#
loop_
_entity.id
_entity.type
_entity.pdbx_description
1 polymer ?
#
loop_
_entity_poly.entity_id
_entity_poly.type
_entity_poly.pdbx_seq_one_letter_code
_entity_poly.pdbx_strand_id
1 'polypeptide(L)'
;MGRYDVTDDERRGGLAVWAPSVMPPLGIDPTDEQKLALAFRILADTGFSENMAGHITWQRRGDDDLLVNPWGLWWDELAASDICTVNLNAEVVDGKWDVTPAIHIHTELH
;
A
#
# COMPACT_ATOMS: atom_id res chain seq x y z
N MET A 1 3.48 40.57 35.37
CA MET A 1 2.75 40.16 34.15
C MET A 1 3.78 39.82 33.08
N GLY A 2 4.36 38.60 33.12
CA GLY A 2 5.33 38.14 32.13
C GLY A 2 4.67 37.11 31.23
N ARG A 3 4.47 37.44 29.95
CA ARG A 3 4.00 36.48 28.94
C ARG A 3 5.22 35.67 28.48
N TYR A 4 5.16 34.36 28.61
CA TYR A 4 6.11 33.46 27.98
C TYR A 4 5.74 33.36 26.49
N ASP A 5 6.66 33.76 25.63
CA ASP A 5 6.58 33.56 24.19
C ASP A 5 7.07 32.13 23.91
N VAL A 6 6.15 31.21 23.70
CA VAL A 6 6.48 29.84 23.27
C VAL A 6 6.60 29.91 21.76
N THR A 7 7.82 30.03 21.26
CA THR A 7 8.10 29.75 19.85
C THR A 7 7.89 28.27 19.63
N ASP A 8 6.77 27.93 18.98
CA ASP A 8 6.45 26.59 18.50
C ASP A 8 7.36 26.26 17.32
N ASP A 9 8.62 25.95 17.61
CA ASP A 9 9.57 25.47 16.60
C ASP A 9 9.28 23.98 16.39
N GLU A 10 8.27 23.69 15.57
CA GLU A 10 7.91 22.33 15.17
C GLU A 10 9.15 21.62 14.63
N ARG A 11 9.63 20.61 15.38
CA ARG A 11 10.76 19.79 14.92
C ARG A 11 10.37 19.11 13.61
N ARG A 12 11.06 19.47 12.54
CA ARG A 12 10.94 18.80 11.25
C ARG A 12 11.20 17.30 11.43
N GLY A 13 10.32 16.46 10.87
CA GLY A 13 10.41 15.00 10.89
C GLY A 13 9.97 14.39 9.56
N GLY A 14 9.90 13.06 9.49
CA GLY A 14 9.51 12.32 8.29
C GLY A 14 10.65 12.08 7.29
N LEU A 15 10.30 11.57 6.10
CA LEU A 15 11.28 11.20 5.06
C LEU A 15 12.14 12.38 4.58
N ALA A 16 11.69 13.62 4.79
CA ALA A 16 12.46 14.83 4.50
C ALA A 16 13.63 15.07 5.49
N VAL A 17 13.62 14.40 6.65
CA VAL A 17 14.61 14.56 7.73
C VAL A 17 15.42 13.30 7.93
N TRP A 18 14.80 12.14 7.79
CA TRP A 18 15.49 10.86 7.88
C TRP A 18 14.83 9.83 6.97
N ALA A 19 15.65 9.23 6.13
CA ALA A 19 15.34 7.99 5.43
C ALA A 19 16.46 7.00 5.77
N PRO A 20 16.16 5.68 5.85
CA PRO A 20 17.20 4.67 6.00
C PRO A 20 18.23 4.85 4.88
N SER A 21 19.47 5.19 5.23
CA SER A 21 20.52 5.45 4.23
C SER A 21 21.09 4.16 3.64
N VAL A 22 20.94 3.04 4.36
CA VAL A 22 21.35 1.70 3.94
C VAL A 22 20.37 0.68 4.52
N MET A 23 19.73 -0.10 3.65
CA MET A 23 18.93 -1.27 4.01
C MET A 23 19.63 -2.53 3.50
N PRO A 24 19.47 -3.69 4.15
CA PRO A 24 19.93 -4.96 3.60
C PRO A 24 19.39 -5.13 2.16
N PRO A 25 20.24 -5.39 1.16
CA PRO A 25 19.76 -5.50 -0.21
C PRO A 25 18.95 -6.79 -0.37
N LEU A 26 17.81 -6.69 -1.06
CA LEU A 26 17.04 -7.88 -1.47
C LEU A 26 17.75 -8.69 -2.56
N GLY A 27 18.77 -8.12 -3.21
CA GLY A 27 19.46 -8.73 -4.35
C GLY A 27 18.65 -8.72 -5.65
N ILE A 28 17.46 -8.14 -5.63
CA ILE A 28 16.56 -7.92 -6.77
C ILE A 28 15.91 -6.54 -6.64
N ASP A 29 15.44 -6.00 -7.76
CA ASP A 29 14.57 -4.81 -7.80
C ASP A 29 13.16 -5.25 -8.21
N PRO A 30 12.28 -5.59 -7.25
CA PRO A 30 10.96 -6.10 -7.56
C PRO A 30 10.07 -5.02 -8.16
N THR A 31 9.17 -5.40 -9.07
CA THR A 31 8.08 -4.52 -9.52
C THR A 31 7.14 -4.19 -8.35
N ASP A 32 6.31 -3.16 -8.48
CA ASP A 32 5.38 -2.79 -7.41
C ASP A 32 4.34 -3.89 -7.12
N GLU A 33 3.92 -4.64 -8.15
CA GLU A 33 3.09 -5.83 -8.00
C GLU A 33 3.81 -6.94 -7.24
N GLN A 34 5.10 -7.14 -7.50
CA GLN A 34 5.92 -8.09 -6.74
C GLN A 34 6.08 -7.65 -5.29
N LYS A 35 6.27 -6.35 -5.02
CA LYS A 35 6.31 -5.81 -3.65
C LYS A 35 5.00 -6.04 -2.92
N LEU A 36 3.86 -5.79 -3.57
CA LEU A 36 2.54 -6.05 -3.00
C LEU A 36 2.36 -7.54 -2.70
N ALA A 37 2.66 -8.43 -3.64
CA ALA A 37 2.57 -9.87 -3.43
C ALA A 37 3.45 -10.35 -2.27
N LEU A 38 4.67 -9.81 -2.14
CA LEU A 38 5.54 -10.08 -0.99
C LEU A 38 4.92 -9.58 0.31
N ALA A 39 4.37 -8.37 0.35
CA ALA A 39 3.73 -7.80 1.54
C ALA A 39 2.56 -8.68 2.02
N PHE A 40 1.68 -9.12 1.13
CA PHE A 40 0.59 -10.04 1.46
C PHE A 40 1.10 -11.35 2.04
N ARG A 41 2.10 -11.98 1.41
CA ARG A 41 2.65 -13.26 1.89
C ARG A 41 3.35 -13.13 3.24
N ILE A 42 4.06 -12.04 3.49
CA ILE A 42 4.68 -11.76 4.79
C ILE A 42 3.60 -11.58 5.88
N LEU A 43 2.51 -10.87 5.56
CA LEU A 43 1.39 -10.68 6.49
C LEU A 43 0.64 -11.98 6.75
N ALA A 44 0.45 -12.82 5.72
CA ALA A 44 -0.16 -14.13 5.86
C ALA A 44 0.69 -15.05 6.76
N ASP A 45 2.00 -15.12 6.50
CA ASP A 45 2.96 -15.92 7.29
C ASP A 45 3.00 -15.50 8.77
N THR A 46 2.73 -14.22 9.05
CA THR A 46 2.69 -13.66 10.41
C THR A 46 1.30 -13.69 11.06
N GLY A 47 0.28 -14.24 10.38
CA GLY A 47 -1.06 -14.47 10.92
C GLY A 47 -2.06 -13.32 10.76
N PHE A 48 -1.77 -12.31 9.92
CA PHE A 48 -2.66 -11.17 9.70
C PHE A 48 -3.72 -11.40 8.61
N SER A 49 -3.79 -12.60 8.03
CA SER A 49 -4.75 -12.98 6.96
C SER A 49 -5.98 -13.70 7.52
N GLU A 50 -6.79 -13.02 8.34
CA GLU A 50 -7.92 -13.66 9.05
C GLU A 50 -9.24 -13.69 8.25
N ASN A 51 -9.34 -12.95 7.14
CA ASN A 51 -10.53 -12.94 6.28
C ASN A 51 -10.22 -12.56 4.82
N MET A 52 -11.21 -12.72 3.94
CA MET A 52 -11.08 -12.49 2.49
C MET A 52 -11.33 -11.04 2.05
N ALA A 53 -11.65 -10.12 2.96
CA ALA A 53 -11.99 -8.73 2.62
C ALA A 53 -10.80 -7.75 2.81
N GLY A 54 -9.75 -8.19 3.50
CA GLY A 54 -8.54 -7.40 3.68
C GLY A 54 -7.86 -7.08 2.35
N HIS A 55 -7.36 -5.86 2.23
CA HIS A 55 -6.69 -5.38 1.03
C HIS A 55 -5.61 -4.35 1.34
N ILE A 56 -4.68 -4.20 0.41
CA ILE A 56 -3.63 -3.18 0.40
C ILE A 56 -3.72 -2.52 -0.97
N THR A 57 -3.72 -1.18 -0.99
CA THR A 57 -3.62 -0.41 -2.23
C THR A 57 -2.27 0.29 -2.35
N TRP A 58 -1.85 0.52 -3.59
CA TRP A 58 -0.68 1.33 -3.88
C TRP A 58 -0.94 2.25 -5.07
N GLN A 59 -0.88 3.56 -4.83
CA GLN A 59 -0.84 4.56 -5.89
C GLN A 59 0.61 4.83 -6.27
N ARG A 60 0.97 4.58 -7.54
CA ARG A 60 2.29 4.95 -8.02
C ARG A 60 2.42 6.46 -8.11
N ARG A 61 3.64 6.97 -7.97
CA ARG A 61 3.88 8.41 -8.06
C ARG A 61 3.55 8.91 -9.47
N GLY A 62 2.58 9.82 -9.56
CA GLY A 62 2.14 10.41 -10.83
C GLY A 62 1.16 9.55 -11.62
N ASP A 63 0.60 8.52 -10.98
CA ASP A 63 -0.46 7.67 -11.51
C ASP A 63 -1.77 8.02 -10.80
N ASP A 64 -2.88 8.05 -11.52
CA ASP A 64 -4.22 8.31 -10.95
C ASP A 64 -4.89 7.01 -10.50
N ASP A 65 -4.42 5.86 -10.98
CA ASP A 65 -4.96 4.55 -10.66
C ASP A 65 -4.23 3.88 -9.48
N LEU A 66 -4.89 2.89 -8.87
CA LEU A 66 -4.41 2.14 -7.72
C LEU A 66 -4.18 0.67 -8.08
N LEU A 67 -3.03 0.12 -7.66
CA LEU A 67 -2.83 -1.33 -7.61
C LEU A 67 -3.52 -1.91 -6.38
N VAL A 68 -4.12 -3.09 -6.50
CA VAL A 68 -4.83 -3.78 -5.40
C VAL A 68 -4.84 -5.30 -5.59
N ASN A 69 -4.93 -6.06 -4.50
CA ASN A 69 -5.15 -7.51 -4.57
C ASN A 69 -6.56 -7.87 -5.07
N PRO A 70 -6.73 -9.06 -5.69
CA PRO A 70 -8.04 -9.55 -6.07
C PRO A 70 -8.86 -9.97 -4.84
N TRP A 71 -10.17 -9.99 -5.01
CA TRP A 71 -11.08 -10.56 -4.03
C TRP A 71 -11.15 -12.09 -4.18
N GLY A 72 -11.19 -12.80 -3.04
CA GLY A 72 -11.44 -14.25 -3.01
C GLY A 72 -10.20 -15.15 -3.12
N LEU A 73 -9.01 -14.59 -3.25
CA LEU A 73 -7.74 -15.32 -3.18
C LEU A 73 -7.10 -15.17 -1.79
N TRP A 74 -6.56 -16.25 -1.23
CA TRP A 74 -5.82 -16.17 0.03
C TRP A 74 -4.48 -15.45 -0.18
N TRP A 75 -4.04 -14.72 0.84
CA TRP A 75 -2.84 -13.86 0.76
C TRP A 75 -1.53 -14.64 0.58
N ASP A 76 -1.48 -15.90 1.02
CA ASP A 76 -0.37 -16.82 0.81
C ASP A 76 -0.30 -17.38 -0.62
N GLU A 77 -1.45 -17.50 -1.30
CA GLU A 77 -1.56 -17.94 -2.70
C GLU A 77 -1.26 -16.82 -3.70
N LEU A 78 -1.52 -15.57 -3.32
CA LEU A 78 -1.45 -14.39 -4.18
C LEU A 78 -0.09 -14.22 -4.87
N ALA A 79 -0.08 -14.06 -6.19
CA ALA A 79 1.11 -13.73 -6.96
C ALA A 79 1.03 -12.31 -7.57
N ALA A 80 2.18 -11.80 -8.04
CA ALA A 80 2.24 -10.50 -8.71
C ALA A 80 1.31 -10.41 -9.92
N SER A 81 1.10 -11.54 -10.64
CA SER A 81 0.23 -11.62 -11.80
C SER A 81 -1.27 -11.62 -11.50
N ASP A 82 -1.63 -11.57 -10.22
CA ASP A 82 -3.01 -11.49 -9.74
C ASP A 82 -3.41 -10.09 -9.29
N ILE A 83 -2.43 -9.17 -9.15
CA ILE A 83 -2.68 -7.77 -8.82
C ILE A 83 -3.53 -7.13 -9.92
N CYS A 84 -4.57 -6.43 -9.51
CA CYS A 84 -5.46 -5.66 -10.38
C CYS A 84 -5.14 -4.16 -10.26
N THR A 85 -5.56 -3.41 -11.27
CA THR A 85 -5.53 -1.94 -11.28
C THR A 85 -6.96 -1.42 -11.26
N VAL A 86 -7.25 -0.49 -10.36
CA VAL A 86 -8.54 0.19 -10.26
C VAL A 86 -8.37 1.69 -10.46
N ASN A 87 -9.33 2.31 -11.13
CA ASN A 87 -9.39 3.77 -11.22
C ASN A 87 -10.00 4.39 -9.95
N LEU A 88 -10.03 5.72 -9.88
CA LEU A 88 -10.61 6.46 -8.74
C LEU A 88 -12.12 6.26 -8.57
N ASN A 89 -12.82 5.72 -9.57
CA ASN A 89 -14.23 5.32 -9.46
C ASN A 89 -14.39 3.88 -8.94
N ALA A 90 -13.30 3.22 -8.52
CA ALA A 90 -13.22 1.82 -8.12
C ALA A 90 -13.58 0.81 -9.22
N GLU A 91 -13.43 1.19 -10.48
CA GLU A 91 -13.62 0.27 -11.61
C GLU A 91 -12.29 -0.44 -11.91
N VAL A 92 -12.33 -1.77 -12.07
CA VAL A 92 -11.15 -2.54 -12.48
C VAL A 92 -10.84 -2.22 -13.95
N VAL A 93 -9.68 -1.61 -14.20
CA VAL A 93 -9.23 -1.19 -15.53
C VAL A 93 -8.16 -2.11 -16.13
N ASP A 94 -7.48 -2.88 -15.27
CA ASP A 94 -6.55 -3.94 -15.67
C ASP A 94 -6.53 -5.06 -14.61
N GLY A 95 -6.29 -6.29 -15.03
CA GLY A 95 -6.33 -7.49 -14.17
C GLY A 95 -7.37 -8.52 -14.60
N LYS A 96 -7.37 -9.68 -13.91
CA LYS A 96 -8.19 -10.84 -14.27
C LYS A 96 -9.41 -11.02 -13.37
N TRP A 97 -9.45 -10.30 -12.25
CA TRP A 97 -10.30 -10.61 -11.10
C TRP A 97 -11.01 -9.36 -10.61
N ASP A 98 -12.14 -9.57 -9.94
CA ASP A 98 -12.82 -8.52 -9.19
C ASP A 98 -12.03 -8.14 -7.92
N VAL A 99 -12.33 -6.96 -7.39
CA VAL A 99 -11.74 -6.44 -6.15
C VAL A 99 -12.80 -6.29 -5.07
N THR A 100 -12.36 -6.13 -3.83
CA THR A 100 -13.28 -5.94 -2.70
C THR A 100 -14.08 -4.64 -2.84
N PRO A 101 -15.40 -4.64 -2.52
CA PRO A 101 -16.20 -3.40 -2.53
C PRO A 101 -15.72 -2.38 -1.49
N ALA A 102 -14.91 -2.78 -0.51
CA ALA A 102 -14.33 -1.87 0.47
C ALA A 102 -13.28 -0.93 -0.14
N ILE A 103 -12.86 -1.12 -1.40
CA ILE A 103 -11.84 -0.31 -2.08
C ILE A 103 -12.16 1.20 -2.11
N HIS A 104 -13.45 1.56 -2.03
CA HIS A 104 -13.89 2.95 -1.98
C HIS A 104 -13.26 3.76 -0.83
N ILE A 105 -12.89 3.11 0.28
CA ILE A 105 -12.23 3.79 1.40
C ILE A 105 -10.82 4.28 1.04
N HIS A 106 -10.19 3.70 0.02
CA HIS A 106 -8.87 4.11 -0.48
C HIS A 106 -9.00 5.15 -1.59
N THR A 107 -9.95 4.99 -2.51
CA THR A 107 -10.15 5.95 -3.61
C THR A 107 -10.61 7.33 -3.11
N GLU A 108 -11.19 7.43 -1.91
CA GLU A 108 -11.53 8.72 -1.29
C GLU A 108 -10.32 9.48 -0.70
N LEU A 109 -9.20 8.79 -0.47
CA LEU A 109 -7.98 9.36 0.13
C LEU A 109 -6.92 9.80 -0.90
N HIS A 110 -7.07 9.35 -2.14
CA HIS A 110 -6.14 9.56 -3.25
C HIS A 110 -6.76 10.48 -4.31
#